data_AF-A0A914CNY8-F1
#
_entry.id   AF-A0A914CNY8-F1
#
_cell.length_a   1.000
_cell.length_b   1.000
_cell.length_c   1.000
_cell.angle_alpha   90.00
_cell.angle_beta   90.00
_cell.angle_gamma   90.00
#
_symmetry.space_group_name_H-M   'P 1'
#
loop_
_entity.id
_entity.type
_entity.pdbx_description
1 polymer ?
#
loop_
_entity_poly.entity_id
_entity_poly.type
_entity_poly.pdbx_seq_one_letter_code
_entity_poly.pdbx_strand_id
1 'polypeptide(L)'
;MITRLVKGTFNSYTCMLITATEKIGKYLCVISVVLLAADRFWVICNRRTISRRYRTYKTAIITLTLIWILTILISLPPTLFSTPYKLHGPRGYQKLCLITWPMYFKM
;
A
#
# COMPACT_ATOMS: atom_id res chain seq x y z
N MET A 1 -9.86 -10.22 0.65
CA MET A 1 -10.72 -9.23 1.32
C MET A 1 -10.45 -9.35 2.82
N ILE A 2 -9.66 -8.44 3.42
CA ILE A 2 -9.29 -8.53 4.84
C ILE A 2 -10.09 -7.47 5.59
N THR A 3 -11.20 -7.87 6.20
CA THR A 3 -11.97 -7.06 7.16
C THR A 3 -11.46 -7.37 8.56
N ARG A 4 -10.56 -6.53 9.12
CA ARG A 4 -10.22 -6.64 10.55
C ARG A 4 -11.24 -5.88 11.38
N LEU A 5 -11.96 -6.62 12.23
CA LEU A 5 -12.81 -6.10 13.30
C LEU A 5 -11.91 -5.57 14.43
N VAL A 6 -11.57 -4.29 14.39
CA VAL A 6 -10.85 -3.64 15.49
C VAL A 6 -11.88 -3.14 16.51
N LYS A 7 -12.01 -3.87 17.63
CA LYS A 7 -12.80 -3.42 18.79
C LYS A 7 -12.06 -2.28 19.49
N GLY A 8 -12.52 -1.04 19.29
CA GLY A 8 -11.99 0.13 20.00
C GLY A 8 -12.76 1.42 19.68
N THR A 9 -12.60 2.44 20.53
CA THR A 9 -13.14 3.80 20.37
C THR A 9 -12.43 4.55 19.24
N PHE A 10 -12.50 4.02 18.02
CA PHE A 10 -11.82 4.60 16.87
C PHE A 10 -12.62 5.75 16.27
N ASN A 11 -11.91 6.84 16.00
CA ASN A 11 -12.38 8.00 15.27
C ASN A 11 -12.26 7.73 13.75
N SER A 12 -12.92 8.52 12.90
CA SER A 12 -12.87 8.29 11.44
C SER A 12 -11.44 8.29 10.89
N TYR A 13 -10.58 9.15 11.44
CA TYR A 13 -9.16 9.27 11.06
C TYR A 13 -8.35 8.02 11.35
N THR A 14 -8.58 7.39 12.50
CA THR A 14 -7.77 6.25 12.92
C THR A 14 -8.13 4.99 12.13
N CYS A 15 -9.40 4.88 11.70
CA CYS A 15 -9.88 3.90 10.73
C CYS A 15 -9.19 4.04 9.36
N MET A 16 -9.08 5.28 8.86
CA MET A 16 -8.40 5.62 7.61
C MET A 16 -6.91 5.29 7.68
N LEU A 17 -6.23 5.67 8.77
CA LEU A 17 -4.79 5.43 8.95
C LEU A 17 -4.43 3.95 9.00
N ILE A 18 -5.15 3.13 9.78
CA ILE A 18 -4.89 1.68 9.85
C ILE A 18 -5.09 1.04 8.46
N THR A 19 -6.17 1.41 7.79
CA THR A 19 -6.50 0.89 6.45
C THR A 19 -5.44 1.34 5.43
N ALA A 20 -4.96 2.57 5.54
CA ALA A 20 -3.88 3.11 4.70
C ALA A 20 -2.59 2.31 4.91
N THR A 21 -2.13 2.16 6.15
CA THR A 21 -0.88 1.45 6.47
C THR A 21 -0.94 -0.01 6.01
N GLU A 22 -2.08 -0.69 6.16
CA GLU A 22 -2.22 -2.07 5.69
C GLU A 22 -2.11 -2.17 4.15
N LYS A 23 -2.75 -1.24 3.43
CA LYS A 23 -2.68 -1.18 1.96
C LYS A 23 -1.27 -0.83 1.49
N ILE A 24 -0.69 0.24 2.03
CA ILE A 24 0.68 0.67 1.74
C ILE A 24 1.64 -0.49 1.97
N GLY A 25 1.56 -1.19 3.11
CA GLY A 25 2.44 -2.33 3.40
C GLY A 25 2.36 -3.44 2.36
N LYS A 26 1.15 -3.80 1.90
CA LYS A 26 0.97 -4.81 0.84
C LYS A 26 1.59 -4.37 -0.49
N TYR A 27 1.30 -3.14 -0.92
CA TYR A 27 1.83 -2.62 -2.19
C TYR A 27 3.34 -2.40 -2.14
N LEU A 28 3.86 -1.94 -1.00
CA LEU A 28 5.29 -1.72 -0.78
C LEU A 28 6.06 -3.01 -0.97
N CYS A 29 5.60 -4.12 -0.37
CA CYS A 29 6.25 -5.43 -0.53
C CYS A 29 6.30 -5.87 -2.00
N VAL A 30 5.17 -5.82 -2.72
CA VAL A 30 5.10 -6.28 -4.12
C VAL A 30 5.98 -5.42 -5.04
N ILE A 31 5.84 -4.10 -4.97
CA ILE A 31 6.58 -3.16 -5.83
C ILE A 31 8.09 -3.24 -5.54
N SER A 32 8.47 -3.39 -4.27
CA SER A 32 9.88 -3.54 -3.88
C SER A 32 10.51 -4.79 -4.47
N VAL A 33 9.81 -5.94 -4.44
CA VAL A 33 10.32 -7.19 -5.02
C VAL A 33 10.48 -7.08 -6.53
N VAL A 34 9.50 -6.48 -7.22
CA VAL A 34 9.54 -6.28 -8.68
C VAL A 34 10.71 -5.38 -9.09
N LEU A 35 10.91 -4.26 -8.40
CA LEU A 35 12.02 -3.35 -8.69
C LEU A 35 13.39 -3.95 -8.33
N LEU A 36 13.47 -4.74 -7.25
CA LEU A 36 14.67 -5.47 -6.91
C LEU A 36 15.02 -6.51 -7.99
N ALA A 37 14.03 -7.21 -8.55
CA ALA A 37 14.23 -8.11 -9.67
C ALA A 37 14.69 -7.35 -10.93
N ALA A 38 14.07 -6.21 -11.24
CA ALA A 38 14.45 -5.37 -12.37
C ALA A 38 15.90 -4.84 -12.26
N ASP A 39 16.32 -4.39 -11.07
CA ASP A 39 17.70 -3.97 -10.79
C ASP A 39 18.69 -5.10 -11.10
N ARG A 40 18.41 -6.32 -10.60
CA ARG A 40 19.25 -7.49 -10.87
C ARG A 40 19.30 -7.82 -12.36
N PHE A 41 18.17 -7.74 -13.06
CA PHE A 41 18.09 -7.96 -14.51
C PHE A 41 18.98 -6.97 -15.29
N TRP A 42 18.89 -5.67 -14.98
CA TRP A 42 19.72 -4.67 -15.63
C TRP A 42 21.22 -4.88 -15.39
N VAL A 43 21.61 -5.29 -14.17
CA VAL A 43 23.01 -5.59 -13.87
C VAL A 43 23.54 -6.79 -14.66
N ILE A 44 22.71 -7.80 -14.90
CA ILE A 44 23.08 -9.01 -15.66
C ILE A 44 23.15 -8.70 -17.16
N CYS A 45 22.13 -8.04 -17.72
CA CYS A 45 22.06 -7.75 -19.15
C CYS A 45 23.06 -6.66 -19.59
N ASN A 46 23.30 -5.64 -18.75
CA ASN A 46 24.14 -4.49 -19.11
C ASN A 46 25.56 -4.58 -18.52
N ARG A 47 26.07 -5.81 -18.32
CA ARG A 47 27.34 -6.10 -17.63
C ARG A 47 28.59 -5.54 -18.32
N ARG A 48 28.48 -5.07 -19.57
CA ARG A 48 29.62 -4.76 -20.45
C ARG A 48 30.22 -3.36 -20.31
N THR A 49 29.56 -2.37 -19.67
CA THR A 49 29.94 -0.96 -19.95
C THR A 49 30.23 0.00 -18.79
N ILE A 50 29.97 -0.25 -17.50
CA ILE A 50 30.17 0.82 -16.48
C ILE A 50 30.68 0.35 -15.11
N SER A 51 31.63 1.11 -14.56
CA SER A 51 32.12 1.12 -13.17
C SER A 51 30.97 0.97 -12.16
N ARG A 52 30.95 -0.20 -11.48
CA ARG A 52 29.73 -0.90 -11.05
C ARG A 52 29.25 -0.56 -9.63
N ARG A 53 30.04 0.17 -8.84
CA ARG A 53 29.88 0.25 -7.37
C ARG A 53 29.25 1.56 -6.85
N TYR A 54 29.49 2.69 -7.53
CA TYR A 54 28.92 3.99 -7.11
C TYR A 54 27.50 4.22 -7.65
N ARG A 55 27.17 3.69 -8.84
CA ARG A 55 25.80 3.80 -9.40
C ARG A 55 24.77 3.04 -8.56
N THR A 56 25.13 1.90 -7.98
CA THR A 56 24.21 1.04 -7.24
C THR A 56 23.62 1.72 -6.00
N TYR A 57 24.37 2.60 -5.33
CA TYR A 57 23.85 3.37 -4.19
C TYR A 57 22.85 4.45 -4.63
N LYS A 58 23.17 5.20 -5.70
CA LYS A 58 22.24 6.19 -6.27
C LYS A 58 20.99 5.53 -6.83
N THR A 59 21.12 4.41 -7.54
CA THR A 59 19.96 3.67 -8.06
C THR A 59 19.12 3.10 -6.94
N ALA A 60 19.71 2.59 -5.86
CA ALA A 60 18.97 2.12 -4.70
C ALA A 60 18.17 3.23 -4.00
N ILE A 61 18.72 4.43 -3.88
CA ILE A 61 17.98 5.57 -3.32
C ILE A 61 16.83 5.98 -4.25
N ILE A 62 17.09 6.06 -5.56
CA ILE A 62 16.06 6.43 -6.55
C ILE A 62 14.95 5.39 -6.59
N THR A 63 15.27 4.09 -6.57
CA THR A 63 14.24 3.05 -6.55
C THR A 63 13.43 3.10 -5.26
N LEU A 64 14.06 3.36 -4.11
CA LEU A 64 13.36 3.50 -2.84
C LEU A 64 12.38 4.70 -2.85
N THR A 65 12.80 5.85 -3.37
CA THR A 65 11.91 7.02 -3.45
C THR A 65 10.75 6.77 -4.43
N LEU A 66 11.01 6.12 -5.56
CA LEU A 66 9.96 5.73 -6.52
C LEU A 66 8.95 4.75 -5.91
N ILE A 67 9.42 3.76 -5.14
CA ILE A 67 8.58 2.82 -4.41
C ILE A 67 7.63 3.57 -3.47
N TRP A 68 8.14 4.50 -2.67
CA TRP A 68 7.33 5.31 -1.76
C TRP A 68 6.29 6.16 -2.50
N ILE A 69 6.66 6.81 -3.59
CA ILE A 69 5.73 7.64 -4.37
C ILE A 69 4.62 6.77 -4.97
N LEU A 70 4.96 5.64 -5.61
CA LEU A 70 3.99 4.74 -6.24
C LEU A 70 3.03 4.14 -5.21
N THR A 71 3.54 3.70 -4.07
CA THR A 71 2.71 3.13 -3.00
C THR A 71 1.73 4.15 -2.42
N ILE A 72 2.16 5.39 -2.21
CA ILE A 72 1.28 6.48 -1.77
C ILE A 72 0.22 6.74 -2.83
N LEU A 73 0.61 6.85 -4.10
CA LEU A 73 -0.30 7.16 -5.20
C LEU A 73 -1.39 6.09 -5.37
N ILE A 74 -1.03 4.81 -5.29
CA ILE A 74 -1.96 3.67 -5.40
C ILE A 74 -2.84 3.56 -4.15
N SER A 75 -2.32 3.92 -2.97
CA SER A 75 -3.08 3.84 -1.72
C SER A 75 -3.98 5.06 -1.47
N LEU A 76 -3.80 6.17 -2.18
CA LEU A 76 -4.56 7.41 -1.98
C LEU A 76 -6.07 7.33 -2.32
N PRO A 77 -6.49 6.78 -3.49
CA PRO A 77 -7.92 6.67 -3.78
C PRO A 77 -8.65 5.81 -2.73
N PRO A 78 -8.18 4.60 -2.38
CA PRO A 78 -8.87 3.73 -1.43
C PRO A 78 -8.95 4.25 0.00
N THR A 79 -8.14 5.24 0.39
CA THR A 79 -8.18 5.83 1.74
C THR A 79 -9.23 6.93 1.83
N LEU A 80 -9.42 7.71 0.76
CA LEU A 80 -10.47 8.72 0.66
C LEU A 80 -11.88 8.09 0.72
N PHE A 81 -12.06 6.88 0.20
CA PHE A 81 -13.36 6.17 0.19
C PHE A 81 -13.62 5.28 1.43
N SER A 82 -12.77 5.33 2.46
CA SER A 82 -12.92 4.49 3.65
C SER A 82 -13.78 5.19 4.72
N THR A 83 -15.07 4.84 4.80
CA THR A 83 -15.96 5.42 5.83
C THR A 83 -16.26 4.41 6.95
N PRO A 84 -16.26 4.82 8.23
CA PRO A 84 -16.59 3.94 9.34
C PRO A 84 -18.09 3.64 9.36
N TYR A 85 -18.45 2.37 9.43
CA TYR A 85 -19.84 1.95 9.54
C TYR A 85 -20.08 1.24 10.86
N LYS A 86 -21.27 1.48 11.44
CA LYS A 86 -21.70 0.90 12.70
C LYS A 86 -22.56 -0.33 12.38
N LEU A 87 -22.05 -1.51 12.68
CA LEU A 87 -22.82 -2.75 12.64
C LEU A 87 -23.45 -3.00 14.00
N HIS A 88 -24.73 -3.35 14.01
CA HIS A 88 -25.38 -3.93 15.16
C HIS A 88 -25.19 -5.45 15.09
N GLY A 89 -24.34 -6.00 15.96
CA GLY A 89 -24.10 -7.44 16.06
C GLY A 89 -24.67 -8.02 17.35
N PRO A 90 -24.70 -9.36 17.49
CA PRO A 90 -25.21 -10.05 18.69
C PRO A 90 -24.42 -9.73 19.98
N ARG A 91 -23.28 -9.03 19.88
CA ARG A 91 -22.43 -8.58 20.99
C ARG A 91 -22.44 -7.05 21.17
N GLY A 92 -23.46 -6.35 20.66
CA GLY A 92 -23.60 -4.90 20.70
C GLY A 92 -23.06 -4.17 19.46
N TYR A 93 -22.92 -2.85 19.56
CA TYR A 93 -22.44 -1.99 18.46
C TYR A 93 -20.95 -2.22 18.17
N GLN A 94 -20.61 -2.64 16.96
CA GLN A 94 -19.23 -2.72 16.47
C GLN A 94 -19.02 -1.72 15.33
N LYS A 95 -17.94 -0.92 15.42
CA LYS A 95 -17.47 -0.09 14.30
C LYS A 95 -16.57 -0.96 13.44
N LEU A 96 -16.88 -1.09 12.16
CA LEU A 96 -15.97 -1.72 11.21
C LEU A 96 -15.57 -0.68 10.15
N CYS A 97 -14.39 -0.87 9.59
CA CYS A 97 -13.82 -0.04 8.54
C CYS A 97 -14.00 -0.78 7.22
N LEU A 98 -14.95 -0.33 6.40
CA LEU A 98 -15.15 -0.85 5.05
C LEU A 98 -14.75 0.21 4.04
N ILE A 99 -14.29 -0.27 2.89
CA ILE A 99 -14.07 0.55 1.71
C ILE A 99 -15.44 0.65 1.03
N THR A 100 -15.97 1.86 0.94
CA THR A 100 -17.28 2.11 0.36
C THR A 100 -17.09 2.43 -1.11
N TRP A 101 -17.23 1.41 -1.96
CA TRP A 101 -17.20 1.61 -3.40
C TRP A 101 -18.51 2.29 -3.83
N PRO A 102 -18.47 3.34 -4.65
CA PRO A 102 -19.68 3.89 -5.23
C PRO A 102 -20.32 2.80 -6.11
N MET A 103 -21.60 2.53 -5.87
CA MET A 103 -22.37 1.40 -6.40
C MET A 103 -22.51 1.35 -7.94
N TYR A 104 -21.81 2.20 -8.70
CA TYR A 104 -21.82 2.19 -10.17
C TYR A 104 -20.87 1.15 -10.79
N PHE A 105 -20.02 0.50 -10.00
CA PHE A 105 -19.11 -0.54 -10.48
C PHE A 105 -19.72 -1.93 -10.28
N LYS A 106 -20.70 -2.27 -11.12
CA LYS A 106 -21.26 -3.62 -11.24
C LYS A 106 -20.63 -4.27 -12.47
N MET A 107 -19.64 -5.14 -12.26
CA MET A 107 -19.15 -6.12 -13.24
C MET A 107 -19.65 -7.50 -12.83
#